data_AF-A0A6C9QHE4-F1
#
_entry.id   AF-A0A6C9QHE4-F1
#
_cell.length_a   1.000
_cell.length_b   1.000
_cell.length_c   1.000
_cell.angle_alpha   90.00
_cell.angle_beta   90.00
_cell.angle_gamma   90.00
#
_symmetry.space_group_name_H-M   'P 1'
#
loop_
_entity.id
_entity.type
_entity.pdbx_description
1 polymer ?
#
loop_
_entity_poly.entity_id
_entity_poly.type
_entity_poly.pdbx_seq_one_letter_code
_entity_poly.pdbx_strand_id
1 'polypeptide(L)'
;MTTVYTLVSWLAILGYWLLIAGVTLRILMKRRAVPSAMAWLLIIYILPLVGIIAYLAVGELHLGKRRAERARAMWPSTAKWLNDLKACKHIFAEENSSVAAPLFKLCERRQGIAGVKGNQLQLMTESDDVMQALIRDIQLARHNIEMVFYIWQPGRMADQVAESL
;
A
#
# COMPACT_ATOMS: atom_id res chain seq x y z
N MET A 1 -7.82 -49.75 28.16
CA MET A 1 -6.57 -48.99 27.93
C MET A 1 -6.30 -48.76 26.45
N THR A 2 -6.22 -49.82 25.63
CA THR A 2 -5.97 -49.73 24.17
C THR A 2 -6.98 -48.86 23.39
N THR A 3 -8.27 -48.92 23.72
CA THR A 3 -9.33 -48.12 23.07
C THR A 3 -9.19 -46.61 23.31
N VAL A 4 -8.67 -46.22 24.47
CA VAL A 4 -8.43 -44.80 24.79
C VAL A 4 -7.22 -44.29 24.01
N TYR A 5 -6.15 -45.08 23.94
CA TYR A 5 -4.96 -44.73 23.13
C TYR A 5 -5.29 -44.61 21.65
N THR A 6 -6.09 -45.53 21.09
CA THR A 6 -6.50 -45.43 19.68
C THR A 6 -7.36 -44.20 19.41
N LEU A 7 -8.32 -43.89 20.28
CA LEU A 7 -9.12 -42.66 20.19
C LEU A 7 -8.24 -41.39 20.22
N VAL A 8 -7.28 -41.32 21.15
CA VAL A 8 -6.35 -40.19 21.26
C VAL A 8 -5.48 -40.07 20.02
N SER A 9 -4.96 -41.19 19.48
CA SER A 9 -4.18 -41.17 18.24
C SER A 9 -4.99 -40.70 17.03
N TRP A 10 -6.24 -41.16 16.89
CA TRP A 10 -7.13 -40.71 15.81
C TRP A 10 -7.44 -39.21 15.90
N LEU A 11 -7.70 -38.71 17.11
CA LEU A 11 -7.91 -37.28 17.36
C LEU A 11 -6.66 -36.45 17.03
N ALA A 12 -5.46 -36.94 17.39
CA ALA A 12 -4.21 -36.27 17.08
C ALA A 12 -3.95 -36.20 15.57
N ILE A 13 -4.20 -37.30 14.84
CA ILE A 13 -4.07 -37.34 13.37
C ILE A 13 -5.06 -36.36 12.72
N LEU A 14 -6.31 -36.36 13.16
CA LEU A 14 -7.34 -35.47 12.64
C LEU A 14 -6.99 -34.00 12.92
N GLY A 15 -6.51 -33.68 14.13
CA GLY A 15 -6.08 -32.34 14.51
C GLY A 15 -4.89 -31.85 13.66
N TYR A 16 -3.93 -32.72 13.39
CA TYR A 16 -2.78 -32.42 12.54
C TYR A 16 -3.19 -32.05 11.10
N TRP A 17 -4.08 -32.84 10.48
CA TRP A 17 -4.58 -32.54 9.13
C TRP A 17 -5.44 -31.28 9.08
N LEU A 18 -6.30 -31.05 10.08
CA LEU A 18 -7.07 -29.81 10.21
C LEU A 18 -6.16 -28.58 10.31
N LEU A 19 -5.07 -28.69 11.08
CA LEU A 19 -4.11 -27.61 11.26
C LEU A 19 -3.42 -27.25 9.95
N ILE A 20 -2.94 -28.25 9.19
CA ILE A 20 -2.35 -28.04 7.86
C ILE A 20 -3.38 -27.41 6.92
N ALA A 21 -4.59 -27.98 6.82
CA ALA A 21 -5.65 -27.46 5.96
C ALA A 21 -6.00 -26.01 6.30
N GLY A 22 -6.10 -25.69 7.59
CA GLY A 22 -6.39 -24.34 8.08
C GLY A 22 -5.31 -23.34 7.70
N VAL A 23 -4.02 -23.70 7.85
CA VAL A 23 -2.91 -22.82 7.49
C VAL A 23 -2.80 -22.67 5.97
N THR A 24 -2.99 -23.75 5.20
CA THR A 24 -3.05 -23.70 3.74
C THR A 24 -4.14 -22.75 3.26
N LEU A 25 -5.37 -22.88 3.78
CA LEU A 25 -6.48 -21.99 3.43
C LEU A 25 -6.14 -20.54 3.78
N ARG A 26 -5.56 -20.29 4.96
CA ARG A 26 -5.10 -18.96 5.38
C ARG A 26 -4.06 -18.37 4.42
N ILE A 27 -3.10 -19.17 3.96
CA ILE A 27 -2.09 -18.75 2.98
C ILE A 27 -2.75 -18.35 1.66
N LEU A 28 -3.71 -19.15 1.16
CA LEU A 28 -4.43 -18.87 -0.08
C LEU A 28 -5.33 -17.63 0.03
N MET A 29 -6.00 -17.43 1.16
CA MET A 29 -6.88 -16.27 1.35
C MET A 29 -6.11 -14.95 1.48
N LYS A 30 -4.85 -14.99 1.89
CA LYS A 30 -4.02 -13.79 2.03
C LYS A 30 -3.50 -13.40 0.64
N ARG A 31 -3.90 -12.23 0.13
CA ARG A 31 -3.46 -11.65 -1.17
C ARG A 31 -1.92 -11.47 -1.21
N ARG A 32 -1.20 -12.55 -1.48
CA ARG A 32 0.26 -12.61 -1.64
C ARG A 32 0.60 -12.86 -3.10
N ALA A 33 1.83 -12.49 -3.49
CA ALA A 33 2.40 -12.93 -4.74
C ALA A 33 2.43 -14.47 -4.76
N VAL A 34 1.93 -15.06 -5.85
CA VAL A 34 1.81 -16.52 -6.04
C VAL A 34 3.09 -17.28 -5.68
N PRO A 35 4.31 -16.83 -6.06
CA PRO A 35 5.54 -17.57 -5.73
C PRO A 35 5.82 -17.66 -4.22
N SER A 36 5.53 -16.61 -3.46
CA SER A 36 5.75 -16.59 -2.01
C SER A 36 4.78 -17.53 -1.29
N ALA A 37 3.52 -17.58 -1.73
CA ALA A 37 2.54 -18.51 -1.17
C ALA A 37 2.94 -19.96 -1.44
N MET A 38 3.37 -20.28 -2.67
CA MET A 38 3.84 -21.62 -3.04
C MET A 38 5.06 -22.07 -2.22
N ALA A 39 6.04 -21.20 -2.00
CA ALA A 39 7.21 -21.52 -1.17
C ALA A 39 6.83 -21.88 0.27
N TRP A 40 5.91 -21.13 0.89
CA TRP A 40 5.43 -21.43 2.24
C TRP A 40 4.64 -22.73 2.32
N LEU A 41 3.78 -23.01 1.34
CA LEU A 41 3.06 -24.29 1.28
C LEU A 41 4.03 -25.46 1.14
N LEU A 42 5.06 -25.33 0.30
CA LEU A 42 6.08 -26.36 0.14
C LEU A 42 6.80 -26.64 1.48
N ILE A 43 7.24 -25.59 2.19
CA ILE A 43 7.90 -25.74 3.50
C ILE A 43 6.97 -26.43 4.50
N ILE A 44 5.68 -26.06 4.53
CA ILE A 44 4.68 -26.66 5.42
C ILE A 44 4.39 -28.11 5.03
N TYR A 45 4.41 -28.47 3.76
CA TYR A 45 4.18 -29.86 3.36
C TYR A 45 5.39 -30.77 3.64
N ILE A 46 6.62 -30.23 3.62
CA ILE A 46 7.83 -30.98 3.96
C ILE A 46 8.05 -31.04 5.49
N LEU A 47 7.92 -29.91 6.19
CA LEU A 47 8.02 -29.80 7.65
C LEU A 47 6.83 -29.03 8.22
N PRO A 48 5.68 -29.68 8.47
CA PRO A 48 4.44 -28.99 8.82
C PRO A 48 4.52 -28.19 10.11
N LEU A 49 4.95 -28.79 11.22
CA LEU A 49 5.05 -28.07 12.50
C LEU A 49 6.02 -26.88 12.41
N VAL A 50 7.23 -27.12 11.89
CA VAL A 50 8.28 -26.09 11.78
C VAL A 50 7.87 -25.00 10.78
N GLY A 51 7.34 -25.39 9.63
CA GLY A 51 6.89 -24.50 8.57
C GLY A 51 5.73 -23.61 9.00
N ILE A 52 4.80 -24.14 9.79
CA ILE A 52 3.67 -23.36 10.31
C ILE A 52 4.16 -22.32 11.32
N ILE A 53 5.04 -22.71 12.25
CA ILE A 53 5.65 -21.77 13.21
C ILE A 53 6.41 -20.68 12.46
N ALA A 54 7.26 -21.05 11.51
CA ALA A 54 8.03 -20.11 10.69
C ALA A 54 7.13 -19.20 9.84
N TYR A 55 6.04 -19.73 9.28
CA TYR A 55 5.07 -18.94 8.52
C TYR A 55 4.39 -17.88 9.38
N LEU A 56 3.95 -18.25 10.58
CA LEU A 56 3.31 -17.32 11.50
C LEU A 56 4.30 -16.25 12.01
N ALA A 57 5.56 -16.62 12.23
CA ALA A 57 6.60 -15.72 12.73
C ALA A 57 7.10 -14.72 11.65
N VAL A 58 7.43 -15.22 10.45
CA VAL A 58 8.14 -14.44 9.41
C VAL A 58 7.32 -14.35 8.12
N GLY A 59 6.60 -15.42 7.79
CA GLY A 59 5.79 -15.49 6.58
C GLY A 59 4.68 -14.46 6.56
N GLU A 60 4.10 -14.09 7.70
CA GLU A 60 3.10 -13.03 7.82
C GLU A 60 3.74 -11.62 7.97
N LEU A 61 3.82 -10.87 6.87
CA LEU A 61 4.05 -9.43 6.88
C LEU A 61 2.92 -8.75 7.65
N HIS A 62 3.20 -8.33 8.88
CA HIS A 62 2.33 -7.51 9.72
C HIS A 62 2.32 -6.02 9.28
N LEU A 63 2.80 -5.74 8.06
CA LEU A 63 2.92 -4.41 7.48
C LEU A 63 1.53 -3.86 7.16
N GLY A 64 0.91 -3.18 8.11
CA GLY A 64 -0.31 -2.44 7.81
C GLY A 64 -1.16 -2.03 9.00
N LYS A 65 -1.09 -2.70 10.16
CA LYS A 65 -1.94 -2.35 11.30
C LYS A 65 -1.68 -0.91 11.77
N ARG A 66 -0.43 -0.60 12.10
CA ARG A 66 -0.02 0.77 12.48
C ARG A 66 -0.28 1.81 11.39
N ARG A 67 -0.10 1.45 10.11
CA ARG A 67 -0.37 2.35 8.98
C ARG A 67 -1.87 2.63 8.83
N ALA A 68 -2.70 1.59 8.95
CA ALA A 68 -4.15 1.70 8.89
C ALA A 68 -4.72 2.45 10.09
N GLU A 69 -4.13 2.26 11.27
CA GLU A 69 -4.45 3.04 12.48
C GLU A 69 -4.11 4.52 12.30
N ARG A 70 -2.89 4.84 11.84
CA ARG A 70 -2.51 6.24 11.53
C ARG A 70 -3.40 6.86 10.45
N ALA A 71 -3.69 6.12 9.37
CA ALA A 71 -4.59 6.60 8.32
C ALA A 71 -6.00 6.89 8.87
N ARG A 72 -6.53 6.01 9.74
CA ARG A 72 -7.81 6.24 10.42
C ARG A 72 -7.77 7.44 11.36
N ALA A 73 -6.67 7.66 12.06
CA ALA A 73 -6.52 8.80 12.96
C ALA A 73 -6.46 10.14 12.20
N MET A 74 -5.87 10.17 11.00
CA MET A 74 -5.81 11.38 10.16
C MET A 74 -7.12 11.66 9.41
N TRP A 75 -7.91 10.61 9.14
CA TRP A 75 -9.12 10.69 8.32
C TRP A 75 -10.12 11.80 8.72
N PRO A 76 -10.41 12.08 10.00
CA PRO A 76 -11.37 13.13 10.37
C PRO A 76 -10.94 14.52 9.88
N SER A 77 -9.66 14.86 9.99
CA SER A 77 -9.13 16.14 9.52
C SER A 77 -9.17 16.23 7.99
N THR A 78 -8.77 15.16 7.31
CA THR A 78 -8.83 15.08 5.84
C THR A 78 -10.26 15.19 5.33
N ALA A 79 -11.21 14.50 5.99
CA ALA A 79 -12.62 14.52 5.61
C ALA A 79 -13.24 15.92 5.77
N LYS A 80 -12.89 16.64 6.86
CA LYS A 80 -13.31 18.03 7.05
C LYS A 80 -12.79 18.92 5.92
N TRP A 81 -11.49 18.87 5.65
CA TRP A 81 -10.88 19.65 4.56
C TRP A 81 -11.50 19.33 3.19
N LEU A 82 -11.77 18.06 2.88
CA LEU A 82 -12.45 17.66 1.64
C LEU A 82 -13.89 18.20 1.56
N ASN A 83 -14.63 18.25 2.67
CA ASN A 83 -15.98 18.82 2.69
C ASN A 83 -15.96 20.34 2.47
N ASP A 84 -15.00 21.03 3.10
CA ASP A 84 -14.81 22.47 2.88
C ASP A 84 -14.45 22.75 1.41
N LEU A 85 -13.58 21.91 0.81
CA LEU A 85 -13.23 21.99 -0.60
C LEU A 85 -14.46 21.80 -1.51
N LYS A 86 -15.35 20.85 -1.19
CA LYS A 86 -16.59 20.60 -1.95
C LYS A 86 -17.57 21.78 -1.92
N ALA A 87 -17.52 22.63 -0.90
CA ALA A 87 -18.34 23.83 -0.84
C ALA A 87 -17.97 24.82 -1.97
N CYS A 88 -16.72 24.82 -2.42
CA CYS A 88 -16.23 25.63 -3.53
C CYS A 88 -16.59 25.00 -4.88
N LYS A 89 -17.86 25.03 -5.29
CA LYS A 89 -18.30 24.34 -6.53
C LYS A 89 -17.57 24.77 -7.81
N HIS A 90 -17.11 26.02 -7.87
CA HIS A 90 -16.49 26.61 -9.06
C HIS A 90 -15.11 26.05 -9.41
N ILE A 91 -14.43 25.34 -8.50
CA ILE A 91 -13.10 24.76 -8.78
C ILE A 91 -13.18 23.39 -9.44
N PHE A 92 -14.36 22.76 -9.49
CA PHE A 92 -14.50 21.43 -10.07
C PHE A 92 -14.77 21.49 -11.58
N ALA A 93 -14.28 20.49 -12.28
CA ALA A 93 -14.52 20.28 -13.70
C ALA A 93 -15.96 19.77 -13.90
N GLU A 94 -16.70 20.42 -14.81
CA GLU A 94 -18.07 20.04 -15.17
C GLU A 94 -18.09 19.06 -16.34
N GLU A 95 -17.09 19.15 -17.21
CA GLU A 95 -16.93 18.30 -18.38
C GLU A 95 -15.53 17.68 -18.40
N ASN A 96 -15.49 16.40 -18.76
CA ASN A 96 -14.24 15.66 -18.98
C ASN A 96 -14.27 15.09 -20.39
N SER A 97 -13.10 14.99 -21.02
CA SER A 97 -12.95 14.26 -22.30
C SER A 97 -13.53 12.85 -22.18
N SER A 98 -14.18 12.36 -23.24
CA SER A 98 -14.76 11.01 -23.28
C SER A 98 -13.74 9.91 -22.98
N VAL A 99 -12.49 10.11 -23.40
CA VAL A 99 -11.37 9.20 -23.14
C VAL A 99 -10.97 9.19 -21.65
N ALA A 100 -11.05 10.34 -20.98
CA ALA A 100 -10.63 10.49 -19.59
C ALA A 100 -11.77 10.27 -18.57
N ALA A 101 -13.03 10.31 -19.01
CA ALA A 101 -14.21 10.19 -18.13
C ALA A 101 -14.19 8.96 -17.21
N PRO A 102 -13.78 7.75 -17.65
CA PRO A 102 -13.66 6.60 -16.76
C PRO A 102 -12.64 6.81 -15.63
N LEU A 103 -11.51 7.46 -15.91
CA LEU A 103 -10.46 7.75 -14.93
C LEU A 103 -10.93 8.77 -13.90
N PHE A 104 -11.57 9.86 -14.33
CA PHE A 104 -12.15 10.85 -13.41
C PHE A 104 -13.21 10.23 -12.51
N LYS A 105 -14.09 9.39 -13.05
CA LYS A 105 -15.12 8.68 -12.27
C LYS A 105 -14.53 7.70 -11.27
N LEU A 106 -13.44 7.01 -11.63
CA LEU A 106 -12.72 6.12 -10.72
C LEU A 106 -12.10 6.89 -9.56
N CYS A 107 -11.41 7.99 -9.86
CA CYS A 107 -10.79 8.87 -8.87
C CYS A 107 -11.84 9.46 -7.94
N GLU A 108 -12.96 9.96 -8.47
CA GLU A 108 -14.06 10.50 -7.69
C GLU A 108 -14.68 9.46 -6.76
N ARG A 109 -14.93 8.23 -7.23
CA ARG A 109 -15.44 7.15 -6.38
C ARG A 109 -14.48 6.75 -5.26
N ARG A 110 -13.17 6.81 -5.52
CA ARG A 110 -12.14 6.39 -4.55
C ARG A 110 -11.81 7.48 -3.54
N GLN A 111 -11.72 8.73 -3.99
CA GLN A 111 -11.27 9.87 -3.19
C GLN A 111 -12.43 10.70 -2.65
N GLY A 112 -13.61 10.58 -3.26
CA GLY A 112 -14.83 11.28 -2.88
C GLY A 112 -14.93 12.71 -3.42
N ILE A 113 -14.02 13.16 -4.30
CA ILE A 113 -14.02 14.51 -4.91
C ILE A 113 -13.91 14.42 -6.43
N ALA A 114 -14.58 15.34 -7.13
CA ALA A 114 -14.47 15.47 -8.59
C ALA A 114 -13.11 16.06 -9.00
N GLY A 115 -12.81 15.99 -10.30
CA GLY A 115 -11.63 16.63 -10.87
C GLY A 115 -11.64 18.14 -10.67
N VAL A 116 -10.49 18.74 -10.37
CA VAL A 116 -10.33 20.19 -10.20
C VAL A 116 -9.83 20.81 -11.51
N LYS A 117 -10.35 21.99 -11.87
CA LYS A 117 -9.94 22.78 -13.05
C LYS A 117 -9.02 23.93 -12.66
N GLY A 118 -8.34 24.51 -13.65
CA GLY A 118 -7.41 25.63 -13.45
C GLY A 118 -5.97 25.23 -13.11
N ASN A 119 -5.64 23.93 -13.21
CA ASN A 119 -4.26 23.45 -13.04
C ASN A 119 -3.40 23.83 -14.25
N GLN A 120 -2.18 24.28 -14.00
CA GLN A 120 -1.13 24.37 -15.01
C GLN A 120 -0.33 23.07 -14.96
N LEU A 121 -0.22 22.40 -16.11
CA LEU A 121 0.45 21.11 -16.22
C LEU A 121 1.56 21.24 -17.25
N GLN A 122 2.76 20.85 -16.85
CA GLN A 122 3.91 20.73 -17.73
C GLN A 122 4.39 19.28 -17.69
N LEU A 123 4.44 18.63 -18.85
CA LEU A 123 5.03 17.30 -18.96
C LEU A 123 6.52 17.46 -19.24
N MET A 124 7.34 16.99 -18.30
CA MET A 124 8.80 16.98 -18.43
C MET A 124 9.23 15.58 -18.85
N THR A 125 10.02 15.48 -19.92
CA THR A 125 10.43 14.20 -20.50
C THR A 125 11.83 13.78 -20.06
N GLU A 126 12.67 14.74 -19.68
CA GLU A 126 14.05 14.51 -19.27
C GLU A 126 14.23 14.65 -17.76
N SER A 127 15.05 13.77 -17.17
CA SER A 127 15.29 13.77 -15.72
C SER A 127 16.05 15.01 -15.26
N ASP A 128 17.00 15.49 -16.07
CA ASP A 128 17.81 16.66 -15.73
C ASP A 128 16.94 17.93 -15.64
N ASP A 129 15.98 18.08 -16.55
CA ASP A 129 15.03 19.20 -16.52
C ASP A 129 14.17 19.17 -15.26
N VAL A 130 13.69 17.99 -14.86
CA VAL A 130 12.90 17.80 -13.62
C VAL A 130 13.71 18.23 -12.39
N MET A 131 14.97 17.81 -12.30
CA MET A 131 15.84 18.14 -11.17
C MET A 131 16.17 19.63 -11.12
N GLN A 132 16.43 20.27 -12.26
CA GLN A 132 16.66 21.72 -12.33
C GLN A 132 15.42 22.53 -11.95
N ALA A 133 14.23 22.13 -12.43
CA ALA A 133 12.99 22.77 -12.04
C ALA A 133 12.73 22.64 -10.53
N LEU A 134 12.99 21.46 -9.96
CA LEU A 134 12.87 21.23 -8.52
C LEU A 134 13.81 22.15 -7.72
N ILE A 135 15.09 22.27 -8.11
CA ILE A 135 16.05 23.19 -7.46
C ILE A 135 15.54 24.63 -7.53
N ARG A 136 15.05 25.05 -8.70
CA ARG A 136 14.50 26.40 -8.88
C ARG A 136 13.28 26.64 -8.00
N ASP A 137 12.36 25.70 -7.92
CA ASP A 137 11.15 25.81 -7.09
C ASP A 137 11.51 25.88 -5.60
N ILE A 138 12.52 25.12 -5.17
CA ILE A 138 13.09 25.21 -3.82
C ILE A 138 13.63 26.61 -3.54
N GLN A 139 14.45 27.16 -4.45
CA GLN A 139 15.04 28.49 -4.30
C GLN A 139 14.00 29.62 -4.28
N LEU A 140 12.85 29.43 -4.95
CA LEU A 140 11.76 30.41 -5.01
C LEU A 140 10.73 30.24 -3.89
N ALA A 141 10.76 29.13 -3.16
CA ALA A 141 9.80 28.84 -2.11
C ALA A 141 9.91 29.84 -0.96
N ARG A 142 8.76 30.32 -0.47
CA ARG A 142 8.69 31.35 0.59
C ARG A 142 8.12 30.87 1.92
N HIS A 143 7.38 29.77 1.92
CA HIS A 143 6.60 29.33 3.09
C HIS A 143 6.96 27.91 3.51
N ASN A 144 6.78 26.94 2.60
CA ASN A 144 7.03 25.53 2.88
C ASN A 144 7.49 24.80 1.63
N ILE A 145 8.25 23.73 1.85
CA ILE A 145 8.61 22.74 0.83
C ILE A 145 8.24 21.38 1.40
N GLU A 146 7.33 20.67 0.72
CA GLU A 146 6.91 19.33 1.08
C GLU A 146 7.27 18.38 -0.06
N MET A 147 8.20 17.46 0.20
CA MET A 147 8.67 16.50 -0.80
C MET A 147 8.62 15.08 -0.25
N VAL A 148 8.18 14.15 -1.11
CA VAL A 148 8.08 12.73 -0.76
C VAL A 148 8.66 11.90 -1.89
N PHE A 149 9.74 11.17 -1.59
CA PHE A 149 10.41 10.28 -2.53
C PHE A 149 10.29 8.83 -2.07
N TYR A 150 10.19 7.90 -3.03
CA TYR A 150 10.27 6.47 -2.72
C TYR A 150 11.68 6.08 -2.27
N ILE A 151 12.71 6.59 -2.96
CA ILE A 151 14.14 6.40 -2.68
C ILE A 151 14.85 7.73 -2.91
N TRP A 152 15.72 8.11 -1.96
CA TRP A 152 16.67 9.19 -2.10
C TRP A 152 18.09 8.61 -2.07
N GLN A 153 18.76 8.62 -3.22
CA GLN A 153 20.13 8.11 -3.33
C GLN A 153 21.09 9.29 -3.48
N PRO A 154 22.05 9.49 -2.56
CA PRO A 154 23.05 10.53 -2.68
C PRO A 154 23.88 10.41 -3.96
N GLY A 155 24.29 11.54 -4.51
CA GLY A 155 25.09 11.66 -5.73
C GLY A 155 24.48 12.57 -6.80
N ARG A 156 25.36 13.22 -7.56
CA ARG A 156 25.02 14.06 -8.73
C ARG A 156 23.96 15.12 -8.40
N MET A 157 22.83 15.11 -9.10
CA MET A 157 21.78 16.14 -8.97
C MET A 157 20.95 15.98 -7.69
N ALA A 158 20.92 14.79 -7.08
CA ALA A 158 20.26 14.62 -5.79
C ALA A 158 20.97 15.47 -4.71
N ASP A 159 22.30 15.51 -4.73
CA ASP A 159 23.08 16.33 -3.79
C ASP A 159 22.79 17.81 -4.01
N GLN A 160 22.70 18.27 -5.26
CA GLN A 160 22.36 19.66 -5.58
C GLN A 160 20.96 20.05 -5.10
N VAL A 161 19.99 19.14 -5.16
CA VAL A 161 18.65 19.37 -4.57
C VAL A 161 18.70 19.39 -3.05
N ALA A 162 19.52 18.54 -2.41
CA ALA A 162 19.70 18.60 -0.96
C ALA A 162 20.37 19.90 -0.50
N GLU A 163 21.35 20.40 -1.27
CA GLU A 163 22.07 21.64 -0.98
C GLU A 163 21.22 22.89 -1.18
N SER A 164 20.14 22.83 -1.96
CA SER A 164 19.25 23.98 -2.19
C SER A 164 18.17 24.15 -1.11
N LEU A 165 17.92 23.12 -0.29
CA LEU A 165 16.98 23.14 0.84
C LEU A 165 17.50 23.94 2.04
#